data_AF-A0A495ZW79-F1
#
_entry.id   AF-A0A495ZW79-F1
#
_cell.length_a   1.000
_cell.length_b   1.000
_cell.length_c   1.000
_cell.angle_alpha   90.00
_cell.angle_beta   90.00
_cell.angle_gamma   90.00
#
_symmetry.space_group_name_H-M   'P 1'
#
loop_
_entity.id
_entity.type
_entity.pdbx_description
1 polymer ?
#
loop_
_entity_poly.entity_id
_entity_poly.type
_entity_poly.pdbx_seq_one_letter_code
_entity_poly.pdbx_strand_id
1 'polypeptide(L)'
;MQEKSDDQFQDIVESSKQSIVFLKGKKFGLTSGVGIGFFVQPDKIATNIHVISLPIVKYKVITAKQYEIEKRPIHNRVYEAMKKLPLQGYPKQLRKQENRVPELSRNCDETAMYTIEGVAACDDKNDLVLLKVAETGVPLPLGNSDELQRGDPVSIVGYKNKKYKGIIGNILSGHNSDYQLLIKAKISPMDCEGLSGGPVLNSKGEVIGVVDAGGRLPSDSDIDTYSMIGAIPLTVLRRLMENTGQIESFEEWRNRPRVRAYSKGKLGNWEYAAGKHKKAIIRYDDALRRNPDLADVYYNRGNAKEYLGNTKGAIEDYDMAIQLNPEFANTYCNRGNAKADLGDTKGAIEDYDMAIQLNAEHAYAYYNRGITKKALGQHEAAEVDFAKAKELDPDVENISN
;
A
#
# COMPACT_ATOMS: atom_id res chain seq x y z
N MET A 1 5.99 -31.29 -15.54
CA MET A 1 6.10 -29.84 -15.75
C MET A 1 7.59 -29.55 -15.73
N GLN A 2 8.17 -29.24 -16.88
CA GLN A 2 9.62 -29.07 -17.04
C GLN A 2 10.11 -27.90 -16.19
N GLU A 3 11.13 -28.16 -15.37
CA GLU A 3 12.05 -27.13 -14.87
C GLU A 3 12.54 -26.31 -16.07
N LYS A 4 12.12 -25.05 -16.15
CA LYS A 4 12.75 -24.09 -17.05
C LYS A 4 14.01 -23.61 -16.34
N SER A 5 15.16 -23.89 -16.94
CA SER A 5 16.50 -23.68 -16.37
C SER A 5 16.87 -22.20 -16.27
N ASP A 6 17.82 -21.90 -15.37
CA ASP A 6 18.52 -20.62 -15.21
C ASP A 6 19.03 -20.00 -16.55
N ASP A 7 19.13 -20.80 -17.62
CA ASP A 7 19.54 -20.36 -18.96
C ASP A 7 18.51 -19.44 -19.63
N GLN A 8 17.20 -19.68 -19.47
CA GLN A 8 16.18 -18.76 -20.01
C GLN A 8 16.17 -17.44 -19.25
N PHE A 9 16.49 -17.47 -17.95
CA PHE A 9 16.68 -16.27 -17.16
C PHE A 9 17.87 -15.47 -17.69
N GLN A 10 19.05 -16.11 -17.87
CA GLN A 10 20.25 -15.52 -18.49
C GLN A 10 19.97 -14.90 -19.87
N ASP A 11 19.21 -15.55 -20.75
CA ASP A 11 18.91 -15.02 -22.10
C ASP A 11 18.00 -13.76 -22.06
N ILE A 12 16.97 -13.75 -21.19
CA ILE A 12 16.13 -12.55 -20.95
C ILE A 12 16.98 -11.44 -20.33
N VAL A 13 17.90 -11.79 -19.45
CA VAL A 13 18.86 -10.94 -18.73
C VAL A 13 19.93 -10.31 -19.63
N GLU A 14 20.50 -11.07 -20.56
CA GLU A 14 21.48 -10.59 -21.52
C GLU A 14 20.84 -9.70 -22.59
N SER A 15 19.57 -9.95 -22.94
CA SER A 15 18.79 -9.07 -23.82
C SER A 15 18.37 -7.75 -23.14
N SER A 16 18.37 -7.71 -21.81
CA SER A 16 17.89 -6.61 -20.97
C SER A 16 18.99 -5.96 -20.12
N LYS A 17 20.16 -5.62 -20.73
CA LYS A 17 21.25 -4.81 -20.12
C LYS A 17 20.84 -3.39 -19.64
N GLN A 18 19.63 -3.22 -19.15
CA GLN A 18 18.89 -1.99 -18.88
C GLN A 18 18.47 -2.02 -17.40
N SER A 19 18.48 -0.88 -16.73
CA SER A 19 18.11 -0.78 -15.31
C SER A 19 16.60 -0.63 -15.16
N ILE A 20 15.98 -1.41 -14.28
CA ILE A 20 14.52 -1.51 -14.21
C ILE A 20 13.96 -1.18 -12.82
N VAL A 21 13.14 -0.14 -12.67
CA VAL A 21 12.54 0.33 -11.41
C VAL A 21 11.29 -0.45 -11.01
N PHE A 22 11.30 -1.07 -9.83
CA PHE A 22 10.11 -1.71 -9.26
C PHE A 22 9.31 -0.79 -8.34
N LEU A 23 7.99 -0.73 -8.50
CA LEU A 23 7.06 0.03 -7.65
C LEU A 23 5.81 -0.79 -7.30
N LYS A 24 5.42 -0.79 -6.02
CA LYS A 24 4.06 -1.15 -5.57
C LYS A 24 3.19 0.10 -5.69
N GLY A 25 2.10 0.08 -6.46
CA GLY A 25 1.51 1.35 -6.87
C GLY A 25 0.01 1.47 -6.81
N LYS A 26 -0.64 0.91 -5.78
CA LYS A 26 -2.10 0.72 -5.61
C LYS A 26 -2.87 1.18 -6.84
N LYS A 27 -3.02 0.33 -7.85
CA LYS A 27 -3.70 0.47 -9.15
C LYS A 27 -3.34 1.74 -9.99
N PHE A 28 -2.13 2.24 -9.79
CA PHE A 28 -1.21 2.95 -10.70
C PHE A 28 -1.50 4.37 -11.19
N GLY A 29 -2.23 5.14 -10.41
CA GLY A 29 -2.23 6.61 -10.50
C GLY A 29 -1.29 7.29 -9.49
N LEU A 30 -0.01 6.86 -9.42
CA LEU A 30 1.10 7.36 -8.55
C LEU A 30 0.71 8.56 -7.64
N THR A 31 0.16 8.27 -6.46
CA THR A 31 -0.34 9.28 -5.50
C THR A 31 0.76 9.83 -4.60
N SER A 32 0.60 11.10 -4.20
CA SER A 32 1.44 11.86 -3.26
C SER A 32 1.79 11.07 -2.00
N GLY A 33 3.06 10.71 -1.90
CA GLY A 33 3.65 9.95 -0.83
C GLY A 33 4.89 9.33 -1.43
N VAL A 34 6.05 9.80 -1.02
CA VAL A 34 7.38 9.39 -1.51
C VAL A 34 7.42 7.87 -1.74
N GLY A 35 7.26 7.42 -2.98
CA GLY A 35 7.35 6.01 -3.35
C GLY A 35 8.78 5.72 -3.71
N ILE A 36 9.44 4.80 -2.99
CA ILE A 36 10.84 4.49 -3.27
C ILE A 36 10.89 3.25 -4.18
N GLY A 37 11.65 3.33 -5.27
CA GLY A 37 11.87 2.24 -6.24
C GLY A 37 13.30 1.70 -6.24
N PHE A 38 13.50 0.59 -6.95
CA PHE A 38 14.78 -0.11 -7.10
C PHE A 38 15.07 -0.44 -8.55
N PHE A 39 16.28 -0.18 -9.03
CA PHE A 39 16.74 -0.72 -10.30
C PHE A 39 17.05 -2.19 -10.16
N VAL A 40 16.59 -3.01 -11.08
CA VAL A 40 17.02 -4.41 -11.20
C VAL A 40 17.85 -4.53 -12.48
N GLN A 41 18.98 -5.20 -12.34
CA GLN A 41 19.85 -5.74 -13.38
C GLN A 41 19.82 -7.28 -13.26
N PRO A 42 20.16 -8.00 -14.33
CA PRO A 42 20.50 -9.43 -14.36
C PRO A 42 20.81 -10.15 -13.03
N ASP A 43 21.83 -9.67 -12.33
CA ASP A 43 22.41 -10.28 -11.15
C ASP A 43 22.41 -9.33 -9.94
N LYS A 44 21.84 -8.12 -10.11
CA LYS A 44 22.01 -7.04 -9.14
C LYS A 44 20.84 -6.06 -9.03
N ILE A 45 20.77 -5.27 -7.96
CA ILE A 45 19.79 -4.21 -7.74
C ILE A 45 20.45 -2.90 -7.28
N ALA A 46 20.12 -1.75 -7.86
CA ALA A 46 20.45 -0.44 -7.28
C ALA A 46 19.26 0.14 -6.52
N THR A 47 19.53 0.73 -5.35
CA THR A 47 18.54 0.89 -4.27
C THR A 47 18.29 2.34 -3.88
N ASN A 48 17.09 2.63 -3.36
CA ASN A 48 16.63 3.95 -2.90
C ASN A 48 16.47 5.03 -3.99
N ILE A 49 15.55 4.80 -4.91
CA ILE A 49 15.10 5.82 -5.85
C ILE A 49 13.89 6.53 -5.25
N HIS A 50 13.96 7.80 -4.90
CA HIS A 50 12.75 8.52 -4.45
C HIS A 50 11.95 9.00 -5.65
N VAL A 51 10.81 8.36 -5.93
CA VAL A 51 9.79 8.91 -6.83
C VAL A 51 9.09 10.06 -6.11
N ILE A 52 9.69 11.24 -6.21
CA ILE A 52 9.03 12.49 -5.86
C ILE A 52 8.09 12.82 -7.01
N SER A 53 6.82 12.43 -6.89
CA SER A 53 5.79 13.16 -7.64
C SER A 53 5.79 14.57 -7.05
N LEU A 54 6.37 15.54 -7.76
CA LEU A 54 6.16 16.94 -7.43
C LEU A 54 4.65 17.17 -7.27
N PRO A 55 4.23 17.97 -6.29
CA PRO A 55 2.83 18.23 -6.08
C PRO A 55 2.23 18.70 -7.41
N ILE A 56 0.99 18.28 -7.66
CA ILE A 56 0.14 18.82 -8.72
C ILE A 56 -0.13 20.29 -8.34
N VAL A 57 0.90 21.14 -8.45
CA VAL A 57 0.82 22.56 -8.16
C VAL A 57 0.21 23.19 -9.40
N LYS A 58 -1.09 23.47 -9.29
CA LYS A 58 -1.86 24.38 -10.15
C LYS A 58 -1.67 24.16 -11.66
N TYR A 59 -2.67 23.53 -12.27
CA TYR A 59 -3.05 23.73 -13.68
C TYR A 59 -1.88 23.92 -14.66
N LYS A 60 -1.24 22.83 -15.04
CA LYS A 60 -0.72 22.65 -16.40
C LYS A 60 -0.86 21.17 -16.75
N VAL A 61 -1.46 20.90 -17.90
CA VAL A 61 -1.37 19.58 -18.53
C VAL A 61 0.11 19.31 -18.72
N ILE A 62 0.68 18.44 -17.89
CA ILE A 62 2.04 17.97 -18.07
C ILE A 62 1.97 17.01 -19.25
N THR A 63 2.25 17.53 -20.45
CA THR A 63 2.64 16.74 -21.61
C THR A 63 3.84 15.89 -21.24
N ALA A 64 3.91 14.68 -21.80
CA ALA A 64 4.80 13.54 -21.53
C ALA A 64 6.33 13.79 -21.54
N LYS A 65 6.83 14.89 -20.98
CA LYS A 65 8.26 15.08 -20.72
C LYS A 65 8.58 14.60 -19.32
N GLN A 66 9.00 13.34 -19.28
CA GLN A 66 9.86 12.69 -18.29
C GLN A 66 9.42 12.85 -16.83
N TYR A 67 9.01 11.72 -16.23
CA TYR A 67 9.12 11.60 -14.78
C TYR A 67 10.59 11.65 -14.45
N GLU A 68 10.92 12.70 -13.73
CA GLU A 68 12.24 12.98 -13.25
C GLU A 68 12.31 12.36 -11.85
N ILE A 69 12.99 11.20 -11.74
CA ILE A 69 13.10 10.51 -10.45
C ILE A 69 14.43 10.85 -9.78
N GLU A 70 14.37 11.35 -8.54
CA GLU A 70 15.56 11.72 -7.78
C GLU A 70 16.36 10.48 -7.39
N LYS A 71 17.61 10.43 -7.85
CA LYS A 71 18.63 9.45 -7.50
C LYS A 71 19.06 9.64 -6.05
N ARG A 72 18.79 8.67 -5.18
CA ARG A 72 19.41 8.57 -3.85
C ARG A 72 19.97 7.16 -3.59
N PRO A 73 20.92 6.70 -4.44
CA PRO A 73 21.43 5.35 -4.44
C PRO A 73 22.04 5.07 -3.07
N ILE A 74 21.77 3.91 -2.47
CA ILE A 74 22.49 3.51 -1.27
C ILE A 74 23.99 3.58 -1.60
N HIS A 75 24.67 4.57 -1.01
CA HIS A 75 26.07 4.80 -1.27
C HIS A 75 26.86 3.55 -0.88
N ASN A 76 27.89 3.17 -1.65
CA ASN A 76 28.64 1.93 -1.41
C ASN A 76 29.14 1.81 0.04
N ARG A 77 29.51 2.93 0.67
CA ARG A 77 29.86 2.99 2.12
C ARG A 77 28.72 2.58 3.05
N VAL A 78 27.48 2.98 2.75
CA VAL A 78 26.28 2.59 3.50
C VAL A 78 26.01 1.10 3.32
N TYR A 79 26.10 0.61 2.07
CA TYR A 79 25.96 -0.82 1.78
C TYR A 79 27.02 -1.67 2.51
N GLU A 80 28.30 -1.28 2.43
CA GLU A 80 29.38 -1.97 3.13
C GLU A 80 29.27 -1.88 4.66
N ALA A 81 28.69 -0.80 5.20
CA ALA A 81 28.36 -0.73 6.62
C ALA A 81 27.21 -1.68 7.00
N MET A 82 26.21 -1.85 6.12
CA MET A 82 25.09 -2.77 6.34
C MET A 82 25.52 -4.24 6.35
N LYS A 83 26.43 -4.64 5.45
CA LYS A 83 27.03 -5.98 5.46
C LYS A 83 27.71 -6.32 6.79
N LYS A 84 28.15 -5.29 7.51
CA LYS A 84 28.87 -5.40 8.78
C LYS A 84 27.97 -5.23 10.00
N LEU A 85 26.68 -4.91 9.81
CA LEU A 85 25.73 -4.98 10.91
C LEU A 85 25.68 -6.41 11.45
N PRO A 86 25.51 -6.59 12.77
CA PRO A 86 25.56 -7.90 13.39
C PRO A 86 24.41 -8.78 12.89
N LEU A 87 24.66 -9.52 11.82
CA LEU A 87 23.77 -10.53 11.23
C LEU A 87 24.16 -11.95 11.68
N GLN A 88 25.31 -12.12 12.35
CA GLN A 88 25.73 -13.38 12.96
C GLN A 88 25.49 -13.35 14.49
N GLY A 89 24.63 -14.26 14.95
CA GLY A 89 24.49 -14.59 16.37
C GLY A 89 23.91 -13.48 17.23
N TYR A 90 22.58 -13.34 17.27
CA TYR A 90 21.91 -12.49 18.25
C TYR A 90 22.00 -13.16 19.63
N PRO A 91 22.79 -12.66 20.60
CA PRO A 91 22.84 -13.24 21.93
C PRO A 91 21.53 -12.93 22.65
N LYS A 92 20.96 -13.91 23.37
CA LYS A 92 19.75 -13.75 24.20
C LYS A 92 19.80 -12.55 25.17
N GLN A 93 21.00 -12.04 25.46
CA GLN A 93 21.26 -10.95 26.40
C GLN A 93 21.08 -9.53 25.81
N LEU A 94 21.01 -9.35 24.49
CA LEU A 94 20.82 -8.02 23.87
C LEU A 94 19.34 -7.61 23.73
N ARG A 95 18.39 -8.30 24.38
CA ARG A 95 16.98 -7.84 24.47
C ARG A 95 16.82 -6.48 25.20
N LYS A 96 17.86 -6.01 25.89
CA LYS A 96 17.84 -4.79 26.72
C LYS A 96 18.73 -3.64 26.22
N GLN A 97 19.52 -3.83 25.16
CA GLN A 97 20.32 -2.75 24.57
C GLN A 97 19.68 -2.31 23.25
N GLU A 98 19.47 -1.01 23.14
CA GLU A 98 18.69 -0.32 22.12
C GLU A 98 19.08 -0.76 20.69
N ASN A 99 18.10 -1.30 19.94
CA ASN A 99 18.21 -1.62 18.51
C ASN A 99 18.27 -0.36 17.62
N ARG A 100 19.04 0.67 18.03
CA ARG A 100 19.30 1.84 17.20
C ARG A 100 20.52 1.53 16.34
N VAL A 101 20.28 1.05 15.12
CA VAL A 101 21.32 1.00 14.09
C VAL A 101 21.90 2.42 13.93
N PRO A 102 23.24 2.58 13.80
CA PRO A 102 23.84 3.89 13.63
C PRO A 102 23.25 4.65 12.42
N GLU A 103 23.12 5.97 12.51
CA GLU A 103 22.88 6.79 11.30
C GLU A 103 24.03 6.52 10.31
N LEU A 104 23.70 5.95 9.14
CA LEU A 104 24.73 5.39 8.24
C LEU A 104 25.43 6.46 7.40
N SER A 105 24.81 7.63 7.16
CA SER A 105 25.45 8.83 6.61
C SER A 105 24.55 10.08 6.71
N ARG A 106 25.17 11.28 6.64
CA ARG A 106 24.47 12.59 6.65
C ARG A 106 24.25 13.23 5.28
N ASN A 107 25.03 12.86 4.26
CA ASN A 107 25.00 13.52 2.95
C ASN A 107 24.92 12.48 1.84
N CYS A 108 24.00 12.70 0.90
CA CYS A 108 24.05 12.09 -0.43
C CYS A 108 24.67 13.13 -1.35
N ASP A 109 25.80 12.81 -1.97
CA ASP A 109 26.36 13.58 -3.06
C ASP A 109 25.57 13.28 -4.33
N GLU A 110 25.19 14.36 -5.02
CA GLU A 110 24.59 14.44 -6.37
C GLU A 110 23.15 13.92 -6.55
N THR A 111 22.22 14.89 -6.68
CA THR A 111 20.92 14.67 -7.31
C THR A 111 21.13 14.38 -8.79
N ALA A 112 20.89 13.15 -9.22
CA ALA A 112 20.71 12.83 -10.64
C ALA A 112 19.25 12.45 -10.92
N MET A 113 18.81 12.62 -12.15
CA MET A 113 17.43 12.37 -12.55
C MET A 113 17.37 11.19 -13.49
N TYR A 114 16.66 10.13 -13.11
CA TYR A 114 16.46 8.99 -13.99
C TYR A 114 15.39 9.28 -15.03
N THR A 115 15.72 9.06 -16.30
CA THR A 115 14.72 9.03 -17.39
C THR A 115 14.02 7.68 -17.43
N ILE A 116 12.70 7.67 -17.24
CA ILE A 116 11.86 6.49 -17.50
C ILE A 116 11.72 6.30 -19.01
N GLU A 117 12.17 5.17 -19.52
CA GLU A 117 11.98 4.78 -20.92
C GLU A 117 10.58 4.20 -21.18
N GLY A 118 10.02 3.49 -20.20
CA GLY A 118 8.71 2.88 -20.34
C GLY A 118 8.38 1.88 -19.23
N VAL A 119 7.35 1.08 -19.45
CA VAL A 119 6.93 -0.01 -18.56
C VAL A 119 7.39 -1.33 -19.17
N ALA A 120 8.26 -2.04 -18.44
CA ALA A 120 8.81 -3.33 -18.84
C ALA A 120 7.87 -4.49 -18.49
N ALA A 121 7.17 -4.41 -17.36
CA ALA A 121 6.15 -5.39 -16.94
C ALA A 121 5.21 -4.81 -15.89
N CYS A 122 4.06 -5.44 -15.70
CA CYS A 122 3.13 -5.11 -14.62
C CYS A 122 2.38 -6.36 -14.12
N ASP A 123 2.07 -6.38 -12.84
CA ASP A 123 1.16 -7.33 -12.20
C ASP A 123 -0.04 -6.56 -11.66
N ASP A 124 -1.15 -6.61 -12.40
CA ASP A 124 -2.40 -5.94 -12.03
C ASP A 124 -2.98 -6.48 -10.72
N LYS A 125 -2.78 -7.77 -10.43
CA LYS A 125 -3.38 -8.44 -9.27
C LYS A 125 -2.67 -8.00 -8.00
N ASN A 126 -1.34 -7.99 -8.04
CA ASN A 126 -0.51 -7.62 -6.90
C ASN A 126 -0.12 -6.16 -6.89
N ASP A 127 -0.60 -5.41 -7.88
CA ASP A 127 -0.41 -3.98 -7.96
C ASP A 127 1.09 -3.61 -8.03
N LEU A 128 1.77 -4.25 -8.98
CA LEU A 128 3.19 -4.09 -9.22
C LEU A 128 3.44 -3.54 -10.63
N VAL A 129 4.35 -2.60 -10.76
CA VAL A 129 4.84 -2.13 -12.05
C VAL A 129 6.35 -2.11 -12.04
N LEU A 130 6.90 -2.48 -13.18
CA LEU A 130 8.30 -2.57 -13.44
C LEU A 130 8.61 -1.60 -14.58
N LEU A 131 9.33 -0.52 -14.29
CA LEU A 131 9.64 0.56 -15.21
C LEU A 131 11.05 0.40 -15.76
N LYS A 132 11.28 0.66 -17.03
CA LYS A 132 12.63 0.74 -17.58
C LYS A 132 13.20 2.15 -17.43
N VAL A 133 14.49 2.27 -17.12
CA VAL A 133 15.22 3.55 -17.16
C VAL A 133 16.47 3.49 -18.04
N ALA A 134 16.93 4.67 -18.46
CA ALA A 134 18.04 4.84 -19.40
C ALA A 134 19.45 4.75 -18.79
N GLU A 135 19.59 4.80 -17.47
CA GLU A 135 20.89 4.93 -16.80
C GLU A 135 21.20 3.72 -15.89
N THR A 136 22.48 3.38 -15.76
CA THR A 136 22.95 2.31 -14.88
C THR A 136 23.10 2.80 -13.43
N GLY A 137 22.52 2.04 -12.49
CA GLY A 137 22.71 2.25 -11.05
C GLY A 137 23.95 1.55 -10.49
N VAL A 138 24.30 1.83 -9.22
CA VAL A 138 25.34 1.09 -8.49
C VAL A 138 24.75 -0.22 -7.95
N PRO A 139 25.21 -1.38 -8.43
CA PRO A 139 24.38 -2.57 -8.35
C PRO A 139 24.73 -3.46 -7.14
N LEU A 140 23.73 -3.82 -6.31
CA LEU A 140 23.82 -4.71 -5.14
C LEU A 140 23.53 -6.16 -5.52
N PRO A 141 24.23 -7.17 -4.98
CA PRO A 141 24.01 -8.57 -5.36
C PRO A 141 22.60 -9.08 -5.01
N LEU A 142 22.02 -9.92 -5.87
CA LEU A 142 20.73 -10.57 -5.66
C LEU A 142 20.87 -11.92 -4.96
N GLY A 143 20.03 -12.16 -3.96
CA GLY A 143 19.93 -13.44 -3.25
C GLY A 143 18.77 -14.29 -3.75
N ASN A 144 18.43 -15.33 -3.00
CA ASN A 144 17.24 -16.14 -3.24
C ASN A 144 16.28 -16.02 -2.05
N SER A 145 15.07 -15.51 -2.27
CA SER A 145 14.07 -15.40 -1.21
C SER A 145 13.40 -16.73 -0.86
N ASP A 146 13.54 -17.75 -1.71
CA ASP A 146 12.94 -19.08 -1.50
C ASP A 146 13.72 -19.93 -0.50
N GLU A 147 14.98 -19.57 -0.24
CA GLU A 147 15.86 -20.25 0.72
C GLU A 147 15.66 -19.76 2.17
N LEU A 148 14.82 -18.73 2.37
CA LEU A 148 14.63 -18.11 3.67
C LEU A 148 13.81 -18.97 4.63
N GLN A 149 14.28 -19.07 5.86
CA GLN A 149 13.63 -19.76 6.95
C GLN A 149 13.15 -18.79 8.02
N ARG A 150 12.10 -19.19 8.74
CA ARG A 150 11.62 -18.43 9.91
C ARG A 150 12.75 -18.30 10.92
N GLY A 151 13.03 -17.07 11.34
CA GLY A 151 14.12 -16.73 12.26
C GLY A 151 15.37 -16.21 11.57
N ASP A 152 15.50 -16.37 10.25
CA ASP A 152 16.67 -15.87 9.51
C ASP A 152 16.86 -14.37 9.72
N PRO A 153 18.08 -13.93 10.07
CA PRO A 153 18.37 -12.52 10.29
C PRO A 153 18.39 -11.79 8.96
N VAL A 154 17.71 -10.65 8.93
CA VAL A 154 17.68 -9.75 7.77
C VAL A 154 17.99 -8.34 8.21
N SER A 155 18.52 -7.55 7.28
CA SER A 155 18.66 -6.12 7.47
C SER A 155 17.89 -5.35 6.41
N ILE A 156 17.36 -4.20 6.79
CA ILE A 156 16.57 -3.32 5.93
C ILE A 156 17.25 -1.97 5.88
N VAL A 157 17.31 -1.34 4.71
CA VAL A 157 17.75 0.05 4.59
C VAL A 157 16.59 0.93 4.17
N GLY A 158 16.27 1.94 4.96
CA GLY A 158 15.37 3.01 4.56
C GLY A 158 16.07 4.36 4.44
N TYR A 159 15.32 5.34 3.96
CA TYR A 159 15.75 6.72 3.85
C TYR A 159 14.69 7.67 4.37
N LYS A 160 15.01 8.38 5.45
CA LYS A 160 14.12 9.34 6.11
C LYS A 160 14.87 10.63 6.40
N ASN A 161 14.25 11.77 6.15
CA ASN A 161 14.80 13.10 6.52
C ASN A 161 16.25 13.32 6.06
N LYS A 162 16.53 12.95 4.80
CA LYS A 162 17.86 13.05 4.18
C LYS A 162 18.94 12.12 4.74
N LYS A 163 18.57 11.10 5.52
CA LYS A 163 19.50 10.17 6.15
C LYS A 163 19.13 8.72 5.89
N TYR A 164 20.14 7.87 5.71
CA TYR A 164 19.94 6.43 5.66
C TYR A 164 19.79 5.86 7.06
N LYS A 165 18.85 4.92 7.20
CA LYS A 165 18.61 4.18 8.44
C LYS A 165 18.62 2.69 8.14
N GLY A 166 19.40 1.94 8.90
CA GLY A 166 19.35 0.49 8.89
C GLY A 166 18.39 -0.03 9.95
N ILE A 167 17.81 -1.20 9.73
CA ILE A 167 17.03 -1.95 10.72
C ILE A 167 17.46 -3.40 10.64
N ILE A 168 17.49 -4.08 11.77
CA ILE A 168 17.71 -5.52 11.84
C ILE A 168 16.40 -6.17 12.29
N GLY A 169 16.03 -7.25 11.63
CA GLY A 169 14.86 -8.04 11.96
C GLY A 169 15.07 -9.51 11.64
N ASN A 170 14.00 -10.28 11.79
CA ASN A 170 14.00 -11.71 11.48
C ASN A 170 12.81 -12.05 10.59
N ILE A 171 12.98 -12.99 9.68
CA ILE A 171 11.87 -13.55 8.92
C ILE A 171 10.86 -14.21 9.89
N LEU A 172 9.61 -13.77 9.85
CA LEU A 172 8.52 -14.34 10.64
C LEU A 172 7.80 -15.43 9.85
N SER A 173 7.46 -15.12 8.61
CA SER A 173 6.86 -16.02 7.63
C SER A 173 7.05 -15.43 6.23
N GLY A 174 7.02 -16.30 5.23
CA GLY A 174 7.05 -15.93 3.83
C GLY A 174 6.61 -17.16 3.05
N HIS A 175 5.48 -17.06 2.36
CA HIS A 175 5.04 -18.09 1.44
C HIS A 175 5.06 -17.49 0.03
N ASN A 176 5.72 -18.20 -0.89
CA ASN A 176 5.78 -17.85 -2.32
C ASN A 176 4.40 -17.77 -3.00
N SER A 177 3.35 -18.23 -2.33
CA SER A 177 1.94 -18.10 -2.75
C SER A 177 1.33 -16.73 -2.44
N ASP A 178 1.87 -16.00 -1.44
CA ASP A 178 1.19 -14.87 -0.81
C ASP A 178 1.80 -13.51 -1.18
N TYR A 179 2.83 -13.50 -2.04
CA TYR A 179 3.50 -12.29 -2.53
C TYR A 179 4.05 -11.37 -1.42
N GLN A 180 4.24 -11.91 -0.20
CA GLN A 180 4.60 -11.14 0.98
C GLN A 180 5.61 -11.89 1.86
N LEU A 181 6.73 -11.23 2.15
CA LEU A 181 7.63 -11.53 3.26
C LEU A 181 7.17 -10.72 4.47
N LEU A 182 7.07 -11.39 5.62
CA LEU A 182 6.78 -10.75 6.89
C LEU A 182 8.04 -10.77 7.76
N ILE A 183 8.49 -9.58 8.12
CA ILE A 183 9.70 -9.36 8.90
C ILE A 183 9.31 -8.83 10.27
N LYS A 184 9.76 -9.50 11.32
CA LYS A 184 9.62 -9.04 12.69
C LYS A 184 10.84 -8.21 13.07
N ALA A 185 10.63 -6.93 13.36
CA ALA A 185 11.69 -6.03 13.80
C ALA A 185 11.23 -5.24 15.03
N LYS A 186 12.15 -4.97 15.98
CA LYS A 186 11.86 -4.06 17.10
C LYS A 186 12.07 -2.63 16.61
N ILE A 187 10.99 -1.94 16.28
CA ILE A 187 11.02 -0.60 15.70
C ILE A 187 9.78 0.18 16.14
N SER A 188 9.98 1.47 16.45
CA SER A 188 8.88 2.40 16.75
C SER A 188 8.03 2.66 15.49
N PRO A 189 6.71 2.86 15.62
CA PRO A 189 5.85 3.27 14.51
C PRO A 189 6.39 4.47 13.72
N MET A 190 6.94 5.48 14.42
CA MET A 190 7.52 6.68 13.80
C MET A 190 8.76 6.39 12.98
N ASP A 191 9.44 5.28 13.26
CA ASP A 191 10.68 4.88 12.63
C ASP A 191 10.46 4.04 11.36
N CYS A 192 9.22 3.59 11.10
CA CYS A 192 8.82 2.88 9.89
C CYS A 192 8.71 3.82 8.65
N GLU A 193 8.64 5.13 8.87
CA GLU A 193 8.64 6.12 7.79
C GLU A 193 9.95 6.09 7.00
N GLY A 194 9.86 6.10 5.67
CA GLY A 194 11.02 6.06 4.78
C GLY A 194 11.62 4.67 4.56
N LEU A 195 11.04 3.61 5.15
CA LEU A 195 11.43 2.23 4.84
C LEU A 195 10.79 1.68 3.59
N SER A 196 9.62 2.19 3.20
CA SER A 196 8.92 1.74 2.00
C SER A 196 9.84 1.91 0.81
N GLY A 197 9.99 0.84 0.03
CA GLY A 197 10.94 0.76 -1.04
C GLY A 197 12.38 0.78 -0.54
N GLY A 198 12.66 0.15 0.61
CA GLY A 198 13.98 -0.18 1.15
C GLY A 198 14.37 -1.64 0.85
N PRO A 199 15.64 -1.97 0.51
CA PRO A 199 16.03 -3.34 0.21
C PRO A 199 16.07 -4.14 1.51
N VAL A 200 15.60 -5.38 1.44
CA VAL A 200 15.79 -6.39 2.48
C VAL A 200 17.01 -7.21 2.10
N LEU A 201 18.02 -7.24 2.95
CA LEU A 201 19.29 -7.93 2.76
C LEU A 201 19.37 -9.16 3.68
N ASN A 202 19.84 -10.28 3.14
CA ASN A 202 20.19 -11.45 3.94
C ASN A 202 21.55 -11.27 4.65
N SER A 203 21.99 -12.29 5.40
CA SER A 203 23.27 -12.29 6.12
C SER A 203 24.52 -12.18 5.23
N LYS A 204 24.41 -12.50 3.93
CA LYS A 204 25.47 -12.34 2.94
C LYS A 204 25.52 -10.92 2.34
N GLY A 205 24.53 -10.07 2.66
CA GLY A 205 24.37 -8.75 2.07
C GLY A 205 23.71 -8.76 0.69
N GLU A 206 23.03 -9.85 0.34
CA GLU A 206 22.30 -10.00 -0.91
C GLU A 206 20.86 -9.55 -0.74
N VAL A 207 20.30 -8.88 -1.75
CA VAL A 207 18.91 -8.43 -1.75
C VAL A 207 17.99 -9.64 -1.90
N ILE A 208 17.03 -9.79 -0.99
CA ILE A 208 16.04 -10.88 -0.97
C ILE A 208 14.60 -10.36 -1.04
N GLY A 209 14.40 -9.05 -0.98
CA GLY A 209 13.09 -8.45 -1.12
C GLY A 209 13.12 -6.94 -1.00
N VAL A 210 11.94 -6.34 -1.14
CA VAL A 210 11.75 -4.90 -1.11
C VAL A 210 10.63 -4.57 -0.13
N VAL A 211 10.90 -3.73 0.87
CA VAL A 211 9.88 -3.33 1.85
C VAL A 211 8.70 -2.64 1.15
N ASP A 212 7.49 -3.09 1.44
CA ASP A 212 6.29 -2.47 0.92
C ASP A 212 5.77 -1.34 1.83
N ALA A 213 4.83 -0.54 1.33
CA ALA A 213 4.21 0.55 2.10
C ALA A 213 3.25 0.06 3.21
N GLY A 214 3.44 -1.15 3.75
CA GLY A 214 2.45 -1.89 4.53
C GLY A 214 2.96 -2.45 5.84
N GLY A 215 3.72 -1.67 6.62
CA GLY A 215 3.93 -2.01 8.02
C GLY A 215 2.57 -2.15 8.73
N ARG A 216 2.20 -3.36 9.15
CA ARG A 216 1.05 -3.55 10.04
C ARG A 216 1.54 -3.22 11.45
N LEU A 217 1.05 -2.11 11.99
CA LEU A 217 1.10 -1.88 13.42
C LEU A 217 0.13 -2.87 14.06
N PRO A 218 0.54 -3.67 15.06
CA PRO A 218 -0.43 -4.30 15.93
C PRO A 218 -1.28 -3.18 16.55
N SER A 219 -2.59 -3.29 16.41
CA SER A 219 -3.53 -2.58 17.27
C SER A 219 -3.41 -3.21 18.65
N ASP A 220 -2.42 -2.81 19.43
CA ASP A 220 -2.55 -2.76 20.89
C ASP A 220 -1.31 -2.15 21.55
N SER A 221 -1.63 -1.41 22.60
CA SER A 221 -0.82 -0.52 23.41
C SER A 221 0.31 -1.20 24.16
N ASP A 222 1.50 -1.28 23.55
CA ASP A 222 2.74 -1.40 24.33
C ASP A 222 3.87 -0.63 23.63
N ILE A 223 4.42 0.37 24.34
CA ILE A 223 5.45 1.33 23.92
C ILE A 223 6.83 0.67 23.61
N ASP A 224 6.88 -0.67 23.55
CA ASP A 224 8.08 -1.49 23.33
C ASP A 224 7.93 -2.55 22.20
N THR A 225 6.89 -2.45 21.38
CA THR A 225 6.39 -3.54 20.54
C THR A 225 7.13 -3.72 19.22
N TYR A 226 7.33 -4.98 18.84
CA TYR A 226 7.84 -5.36 17.53
C TYR A 226 6.84 -4.94 16.44
N SER A 227 7.31 -4.29 15.38
CA SER A 227 6.48 -4.04 14.20
C SER A 227 6.63 -5.18 13.20
N MET A 228 5.55 -5.46 12.48
CA MET A 228 5.57 -6.34 11.32
C MET A 228 5.80 -5.51 10.06
N ILE A 229 6.95 -5.71 9.43
CA ILE A 229 7.31 -5.06 8.18
C ILE A 229 6.98 -6.03 7.03
N GLY A 230 6.10 -5.59 6.13
CA GLY A 230 5.82 -6.28 4.88
C GLY A 230 6.91 -5.98 3.84
N ALA A 231 7.30 -6.99 3.08
CA ALA A 231 8.18 -6.83 1.92
C ALA A 231 7.71 -7.71 0.77
N ILE A 232 7.99 -7.29 -0.46
CA ILE A 232 7.76 -8.07 -1.66
C ILE A 232 8.99 -8.97 -1.87
N PRO A 233 8.82 -10.31 -1.91
CA PRO A 233 9.93 -11.24 -2.12
C PRO A 233 10.60 -11.02 -3.48
N LEU A 234 11.91 -11.23 -3.56
CA LEU A 234 12.63 -11.13 -4.83
C LEU A 234 12.13 -12.15 -5.87
N THR A 235 11.64 -13.32 -5.47
CA THR A 235 11.07 -14.29 -6.42
C THR A 235 9.80 -13.79 -7.12
N VAL A 236 9.02 -12.91 -6.49
CA VAL A 236 7.93 -12.19 -7.17
C VAL A 236 8.50 -11.27 -8.25
N LEU A 237 9.57 -10.53 -7.93
CA LEU A 237 10.24 -9.65 -8.88
C LEU A 237 10.78 -10.43 -10.08
N ARG A 238 11.42 -11.59 -9.84
CA ARG A 238 11.93 -12.47 -10.89
C ARG A 238 10.83 -12.97 -11.81
N ARG A 239 9.71 -13.47 -11.26
CA ARG A 239 8.54 -13.87 -12.07
C ARG A 239 7.96 -12.71 -12.89
N LEU A 240 7.95 -11.50 -12.34
CA LEU A 240 7.51 -10.32 -13.09
C LEU A 240 8.47 -9.97 -14.23
N MET A 241 9.77 -10.16 -14.00
CA MET A 241 10.83 -9.97 -15.00
C MET A 241 10.79 -11.03 -16.11
N GLU A 242 10.46 -12.28 -15.82
CA GLU A 242 10.26 -13.33 -16.84
C GLU A 242 9.13 -12.98 -17.82
N ASN A 243 8.19 -12.14 -17.40
CA ASN A 243 7.10 -11.62 -18.24
C ASN A 243 7.44 -10.27 -18.90
N THR A 244 8.71 -9.86 -18.90
CA THR A 244 9.13 -8.64 -19.63
C THR A 244 9.09 -8.91 -21.12
N GLY A 245 8.04 -8.42 -21.77
CA GLY A 245 7.87 -8.44 -23.22
C GLY A 245 8.36 -7.13 -23.84
N GLN A 246 7.58 -6.61 -24.80
CA GLN A 246 7.83 -5.29 -25.39
C GLN A 246 7.66 -4.20 -24.34
N ILE A 247 8.62 -3.27 -24.28
CA ILE A 247 8.53 -2.06 -23.45
C ILE A 247 7.38 -1.21 -23.97
N GLU A 248 6.35 -1.03 -23.15
CA GLU A 248 5.26 -0.10 -23.42
C GLU A 248 5.70 1.31 -23.04
N SER A 249 5.35 2.32 -23.84
CA SER A 249 5.64 3.69 -23.43
C SER A 249 4.86 4.05 -22.17
N PHE A 250 5.45 4.88 -21.31
CA PHE A 250 4.77 5.31 -20.08
C PHE A 250 3.43 6.04 -20.38
N GLU A 251 3.36 6.74 -21.52
CA GLU A 251 2.15 7.44 -21.96
C GLU A 251 1.02 6.48 -22.30
N GLU A 252 1.30 5.42 -23.07
CA GLU A 252 0.32 4.37 -23.40
C GLU A 252 -0.17 3.67 -22.13
N TRP A 253 0.77 3.25 -21.28
CA TRP A 253 0.46 2.57 -20.03
C TRP A 253 -0.45 3.42 -19.12
N ARG A 254 -0.11 4.71 -18.95
CA ARG A 254 -0.90 5.62 -18.10
C ARG A 254 -2.31 5.84 -18.64
N ASN A 255 -2.48 5.72 -19.95
CA ASN A 255 -3.77 5.89 -20.62
C ASN A 255 -4.63 4.62 -20.61
N ARG A 256 -4.11 3.48 -20.14
CA ARG A 256 -4.89 2.25 -19.96
C ARG A 256 -6.17 2.50 -19.14
N PRO A 257 -7.32 1.92 -19.52
CA PRO A 257 -8.59 2.14 -18.84
C PRO A 257 -8.53 1.93 -17.32
N ARG A 258 -7.93 0.83 -16.86
CA ARG A 258 -7.80 0.50 -15.43
C ARG A 258 -6.96 1.50 -14.65
N VAL A 259 -5.82 1.92 -15.20
CA VAL A 259 -4.92 2.92 -14.58
C VAL A 259 -5.61 4.29 -14.48
N ARG A 260 -6.31 4.68 -15.54
CA ARG A 260 -7.11 5.91 -15.56
C ARG A 260 -8.28 5.83 -14.58
N ALA A 261 -8.96 4.69 -14.51
CA ALA A 261 -10.08 4.48 -13.59
C ALA A 261 -9.67 4.75 -12.14
N TYR A 262 -8.57 4.13 -11.70
CA TYR A 262 -8.05 4.33 -10.36
C TYR A 262 -7.64 5.78 -10.09
N SER A 263 -6.91 6.40 -11.02
CA SER A 263 -6.48 7.80 -10.91
C SER A 263 -7.68 8.74 -10.72
N LYS A 264 -8.79 8.46 -11.42
CA LYS A 264 -10.04 9.21 -11.32
C LYS A 264 -10.75 8.96 -9.99
N GLY A 265 -10.77 7.71 -9.51
CA GLY A 265 -11.28 7.37 -8.18
C GLY A 265 -10.56 8.17 -7.08
N LYS A 266 -9.22 8.19 -7.10
CA LYS A 266 -8.44 8.97 -6.12
C LYS A 266 -8.65 10.47 -6.21
N LEU A 267 -8.76 11.02 -7.42
CA LEU A 267 -9.11 12.43 -7.59
C LEU A 267 -10.52 12.72 -7.04
N GLY A 268 -11.46 11.78 -7.19
CA GLY A 268 -12.78 11.84 -6.56
C GLY A 268 -12.69 11.91 -5.03
N ASN A 269 -11.88 11.04 -4.41
CA ASN A 269 -11.67 11.06 -2.95
C ASN A 269 -11.11 12.41 -2.47
N TRP A 270 -10.18 13.00 -3.23
CA TRP A 270 -9.61 14.31 -2.90
C TRP A 270 -10.65 15.44 -3.03
N GLU A 271 -11.44 15.46 -4.10
CA GLU A 271 -12.52 16.44 -4.28
C GLU A 271 -13.58 16.29 -3.19
N TYR A 272 -13.88 15.06 -2.77
CA TYR A 272 -14.80 14.76 -1.67
C TYR A 272 -14.27 15.32 -0.34
N ALA A 273 -13.01 15.03 0.01
CA ALA A 273 -12.38 15.57 1.21
C ALA A 273 -12.29 17.11 1.21
N ALA A 274 -12.24 17.73 0.03
CA ALA A 274 -12.31 19.18 -0.15
C ALA A 274 -13.75 19.75 -0.13
N GLY A 275 -14.77 18.94 0.20
CA GLY A 275 -16.19 19.33 0.26
C GLY A 275 -16.85 19.55 -1.11
N LYS A 276 -16.18 19.20 -2.21
CA LYS A 276 -16.67 19.43 -3.58
C LYS A 276 -17.42 18.20 -4.10
N HIS A 277 -18.47 17.79 -3.40
CA HIS A 277 -19.17 16.52 -3.63
C HIS A 277 -19.66 16.34 -5.08
N LYS A 278 -20.20 17.39 -5.73
CA LYS A 278 -20.60 17.33 -7.16
C LYS A 278 -19.42 17.00 -8.09
N LYS A 279 -18.23 17.56 -7.82
CA LYS A 279 -17.02 17.27 -8.60
C LYS A 279 -16.52 15.86 -8.32
N ALA A 280 -16.59 15.41 -7.06
CA ALA A 280 -16.24 14.05 -6.68
C ALA A 280 -17.05 13.02 -7.46
N ILE A 281 -18.39 13.18 -7.52
CA ILE A 281 -19.28 12.31 -8.30
C ILE A 281 -18.85 12.22 -9.76
N ILE A 282 -18.59 13.35 -10.43
CA ILE A 282 -18.11 13.36 -11.83
C ILE A 282 -16.81 12.55 -11.99
N ARG A 283 -15.90 12.59 -11.01
CA ARG A 283 -14.66 11.81 -11.05
C ARG A 283 -14.92 10.32 -10.82
N TYR A 284 -15.81 9.97 -9.90
CA TYR A 284 -16.22 8.60 -9.67
C TYR A 284 -16.95 8.01 -10.88
N ASP A 285 -17.79 8.77 -11.57
CA ASP A 285 -18.46 8.33 -12.81
C ASP A 285 -17.45 8.04 -13.92
N ASP A 286 -16.43 8.89 -14.08
CA ASP A 286 -15.34 8.63 -15.04
C ASP A 286 -14.51 7.40 -14.65
N ALA A 287 -14.29 7.17 -13.35
CA ALA A 287 -13.63 5.97 -12.86
C ALA A 287 -14.44 4.70 -13.19
N LEU A 288 -15.71 4.68 -12.82
CA LEU A 288 -16.60 3.52 -12.98
C LEU A 288 -16.93 3.21 -14.44
N ARG A 289 -17.00 4.23 -15.31
CA ARG A 289 -17.11 4.02 -16.77
C ARG A 289 -15.92 3.27 -17.35
N ARG A 290 -14.73 3.43 -16.76
CA ARG A 290 -13.49 2.82 -17.24
C ARG A 290 -13.20 1.48 -16.58
N ASN A 291 -13.61 1.33 -15.33
CA ASN A 291 -13.53 0.07 -14.60
C ASN A 291 -14.72 -0.02 -13.63
N PRO A 292 -15.73 -0.86 -13.93
CA PRO A 292 -16.88 -1.02 -13.07
C PRO A 292 -16.59 -1.85 -11.82
N ASP A 293 -15.45 -2.55 -11.72
CA ASP A 293 -15.15 -3.47 -10.61
C ASP A 293 -14.42 -2.76 -9.44
N LEU A 294 -14.86 -1.54 -9.11
CA LEU A 294 -14.24 -0.69 -8.08
C LEU A 294 -15.20 -0.46 -6.92
N ALA A 295 -15.28 -1.44 -6.02
CA ALA A 295 -16.15 -1.42 -4.84
C ALA A 295 -15.95 -0.15 -3.98
N ASP A 296 -14.70 0.26 -3.77
CA ASP A 296 -14.34 1.46 -3.01
C ASP A 296 -14.83 2.75 -3.68
N VAL A 297 -14.85 2.80 -5.00
CA VAL A 297 -15.34 3.96 -5.75
C VAL A 297 -16.86 4.06 -5.67
N TYR A 298 -17.58 2.94 -5.75
CA TYR A 298 -19.03 2.92 -5.51
C TYR A 298 -19.36 3.41 -4.10
N TYR A 299 -18.74 2.84 -3.07
CA TYR A 299 -18.95 3.27 -1.68
C TYR A 299 -18.72 4.78 -1.50
N ASN A 300 -17.61 5.30 -2.02
CA ASN A 300 -17.29 6.74 -1.89
C ASN A 300 -18.22 7.63 -2.72
N ARG A 301 -18.73 7.17 -3.87
CA ARG A 301 -19.74 7.88 -4.66
C ARG A 301 -21.10 7.89 -3.94
N GLY A 302 -21.44 6.79 -3.28
CA GLY A 302 -22.61 6.67 -2.41
C GLY A 302 -22.59 7.73 -1.32
N ASN A 303 -21.49 7.81 -0.56
CA ASN A 303 -21.30 8.86 0.45
C ASN A 303 -21.49 10.25 -0.17
N ALA A 304 -20.84 10.53 -1.31
CA ALA A 304 -20.95 11.83 -1.98
C ALA A 304 -22.38 12.19 -2.42
N LYS A 305 -23.18 11.20 -2.82
CA LYS A 305 -24.59 11.37 -3.18
C LYS A 305 -25.46 11.61 -1.96
N GLU A 306 -25.21 10.88 -0.86
CA GLU A 306 -25.89 11.06 0.43
C GLU A 306 -25.69 12.48 0.97
N TYR A 307 -24.45 13.00 0.96
CA TYR A 307 -24.15 14.39 1.32
C TYR A 307 -24.89 15.44 0.46
N LEU A 308 -25.30 15.08 -0.75
CA LEU A 308 -26.08 15.95 -1.64
C LEU A 308 -27.60 15.69 -1.55
N GLY A 309 -28.05 14.85 -0.61
CA GLY A 309 -29.45 14.47 -0.44
C GLY A 309 -29.99 13.50 -1.48
N ASN A 310 -29.13 12.91 -2.33
CA ASN A 310 -29.53 11.86 -3.26
C ASN A 310 -29.44 10.48 -2.61
N THR A 311 -30.27 10.25 -1.59
CA THR A 311 -30.26 9.04 -0.76
C THR A 311 -30.57 7.78 -1.57
N LYS A 312 -31.52 7.82 -2.51
CA LYS A 312 -31.81 6.69 -3.40
C LYS A 312 -30.62 6.29 -4.26
N GLY A 313 -29.96 7.26 -4.89
CA GLY A 313 -28.77 6.99 -5.69
C GLY A 313 -27.56 6.57 -4.85
N ALA A 314 -27.53 6.89 -3.56
CA ALA A 314 -26.51 6.40 -2.63
C ALA A 314 -26.72 4.92 -2.30
N ILE A 315 -27.97 4.49 -2.05
CA ILE A 315 -28.32 3.07 -1.85
C ILE A 315 -27.91 2.23 -3.05
N GLU A 316 -28.21 2.67 -4.28
CA GLU A 316 -27.79 1.97 -5.51
C GLU A 316 -26.26 1.79 -5.59
N ASP A 317 -25.49 2.80 -5.16
CA ASP A 317 -24.03 2.70 -5.12
C ASP A 317 -23.55 1.76 -4.00
N TYR A 318 -24.18 1.80 -2.82
CA TYR A 318 -23.85 0.88 -1.74
C TYR A 318 -24.18 -0.57 -2.09
N ASP A 319 -25.28 -0.82 -2.82
CA ASP A 319 -25.64 -2.15 -3.34
C ASP A 319 -24.53 -2.71 -4.24
N MET A 320 -24.05 -1.89 -5.18
CA MET A 320 -22.93 -2.28 -6.06
C MET A 320 -21.62 -2.50 -5.28
N ALA A 321 -21.34 -1.66 -4.28
CA ALA A 321 -20.17 -1.82 -3.43
C ALA A 321 -20.23 -3.14 -2.63
N ILE A 322 -21.39 -3.49 -2.08
CA ILE A 322 -21.62 -4.76 -1.36
C ILE A 322 -21.51 -5.96 -2.30
N GLN A 323 -22.06 -5.88 -3.50
CA GLN A 323 -21.96 -6.95 -4.49
C GLN A 323 -20.49 -7.26 -4.83
N LEU A 324 -19.64 -6.23 -4.93
CA LEU A 324 -18.22 -6.37 -5.26
C LEU A 324 -17.34 -6.69 -4.03
N ASN A 325 -17.74 -6.24 -2.84
CA ASN A 325 -17.03 -6.48 -1.60
C ASN A 325 -18.00 -6.67 -0.42
N PRO A 326 -18.51 -7.89 -0.22
CA PRO A 326 -19.52 -8.18 0.80
C PRO A 326 -18.97 -8.18 2.23
N GLU A 327 -17.66 -8.06 2.43
CA GLU A 327 -17.04 -8.09 3.77
C GLU A 327 -16.83 -6.68 4.35
N PHE A 328 -17.21 -5.62 3.62
CA PHE A 328 -16.96 -4.26 4.07
C PHE A 328 -18.10 -3.69 4.92
N ALA A 329 -18.01 -3.91 6.23
CA ALA A 329 -19.01 -3.53 7.25
C ALA A 329 -19.53 -2.07 7.11
N ASN A 330 -18.65 -1.10 6.86
CA ASN A 330 -19.05 0.31 6.75
C ASN A 330 -20.06 0.55 5.62
N THR A 331 -20.01 -0.24 4.54
CA THR A 331 -20.96 -0.10 3.42
C THR A 331 -22.37 -0.47 3.85
N TYR A 332 -22.51 -1.52 4.66
CA TYR A 332 -23.80 -1.90 5.24
C TYR A 332 -24.29 -0.83 6.21
N CYS A 333 -23.44 -0.34 7.11
CA CYS A 333 -23.81 0.73 8.03
C CYS A 333 -24.34 1.98 7.31
N ASN A 334 -23.63 2.46 6.28
CA ASN A 334 -24.06 3.65 5.52
C ASN A 334 -25.32 3.39 4.68
N ARG A 335 -25.48 2.18 4.10
CA ARG A 335 -26.74 1.81 3.43
C ARG A 335 -27.89 1.75 4.42
N GLY A 336 -27.65 1.28 5.64
CA GLY A 336 -28.61 1.28 6.75
C GLY A 336 -29.06 2.69 7.10
N ASN A 337 -28.13 3.64 7.21
CA ASN A 337 -28.44 5.07 7.43
C ASN A 337 -29.33 5.61 6.31
N ALA A 338 -28.92 5.40 5.06
CA ALA A 338 -29.68 5.86 3.90
C ALA A 338 -31.09 5.24 3.82
N LYS A 339 -31.26 3.98 4.20
CA LYS A 339 -32.58 3.33 4.30
C LYS A 339 -33.43 3.91 5.43
N ALA A 340 -32.83 4.15 6.59
CA ALA A 340 -33.51 4.78 7.73
C ALA A 340 -34.02 6.19 7.37
N ASP A 341 -33.21 6.98 6.66
CA ASP A 341 -33.58 8.31 6.16
C ASP A 341 -34.77 8.27 5.17
N LEU A 342 -34.91 7.18 4.41
CA LEU A 342 -36.06 6.94 3.53
C LEU A 342 -37.26 6.29 4.25
N GLY A 343 -37.16 6.03 5.55
CA GLY A 343 -38.19 5.39 6.36
C GLY A 343 -38.25 3.86 6.24
N ASP A 344 -37.32 3.21 5.54
CA ASP A 344 -37.16 1.76 5.54
C ASP A 344 -36.39 1.30 6.78
N THR A 345 -37.05 1.42 7.93
CA THR A 345 -36.47 1.10 9.24
C THR A 345 -36.15 -0.38 9.39
N LYS A 346 -36.90 -1.27 8.71
CA LYS A 346 -36.63 -2.73 8.75
C LYS A 346 -35.36 -3.05 7.97
N GLY A 347 -35.26 -2.59 6.73
CA GLY A 347 -34.07 -2.78 5.91
C GLY A 347 -32.83 -2.12 6.50
N ALA A 348 -32.99 -1.02 7.24
CA ALA A 348 -31.90 -0.39 7.99
C ALA A 348 -31.37 -1.28 9.13
N ILE A 349 -32.26 -1.87 9.93
CA ILE A 349 -31.87 -2.78 11.02
C ILE A 349 -31.12 -4.00 10.46
N GLU A 350 -31.60 -4.60 9.37
CA GLU A 350 -30.93 -5.73 8.71
C GLU A 350 -29.50 -5.37 8.26
N ASP A 351 -29.30 -4.16 7.74
CA ASP A 351 -27.99 -3.68 7.32
C ASP A 351 -27.06 -3.42 8.53
N TYR A 352 -27.57 -2.84 9.62
CA TYR A 352 -26.77 -2.69 10.83
C TYR A 352 -26.41 -4.04 11.47
N ASP A 353 -27.34 -5.00 11.46
CA ASP A 353 -27.08 -6.37 11.93
C ASP A 353 -25.92 -7.01 11.15
N MET A 354 -25.91 -6.86 9.81
CA MET A 354 -24.83 -7.35 8.97
C MET A 354 -23.50 -6.62 9.24
N ALA A 355 -23.53 -5.29 9.39
CA ALA A 355 -22.33 -4.53 9.74
C ALA A 355 -21.70 -5.01 11.07
N ILE A 356 -22.53 -5.29 12.07
CA ILE A 356 -22.12 -5.81 13.38
C ILE A 356 -21.62 -7.25 13.28
N GLN A 357 -22.25 -8.08 12.45
CA GLN A 357 -21.80 -9.45 12.21
C GLN A 357 -20.41 -9.48 11.57
N LEU A 358 -20.15 -8.57 10.62
CA LEU A 358 -18.85 -8.44 9.95
C LEU A 358 -17.79 -7.79 10.85
N ASN A 359 -18.20 -6.85 11.71
CA ASN A 359 -17.34 -6.20 12.68
C ASN A 359 -18.08 -5.96 14.01
N ALA A 360 -17.84 -6.85 14.98
CA ALA A 360 -18.47 -6.78 16.31
C ALA A 360 -18.01 -5.56 17.15
N GLU A 361 -16.95 -4.85 16.72
CA GLU A 361 -16.45 -3.63 17.36
C GLU A 361 -16.94 -2.35 16.67
N HIS A 362 -17.90 -2.46 15.74
CA HIS A 362 -18.42 -1.31 14.99
C HIS A 362 -19.40 -0.46 15.82
N ALA A 363 -18.88 0.37 16.72
CA ALA A 363 -19.67 1.21 17.64
C ALA A 363 -20.82 1.99 16.96
N TYR A 364 -20.56 2.61 15.80
CA TYR A 364 -21.59 3.37 15.06
C TYR A 364 -22.77 2.52 14.57
N ALA A 365 -22.54 1.25 14.23
CA ALA A 365 -23.61 0.38 13.74
C ALA A 365 -24.57 0.03 14.89
N TYR A 366 -24.03 -0.22 16.09
CA TYR A 366 -24.83 -0.34 17.30
C TYR A 366 -25.61 0.94 17.59
N TYR A 367 -24.95 2.10 17.56
CA TYR A 367 -25.59 3.38 17.85
C TYR A 367 -26.76 3.67 16.88
N ASN A 368 -26.53 3.53 15.57
CA ASN A 368 -27.54 3.80 14.54
C ASN A 368 -28.69 2.78 14.58
N ARG A 369 -28.39 1.51 14.88
CA ARG A 369 -29.43 0.49 15.13
C ARG A 369 -30.25 0.84 16.37
N GLY A 370 -29.62 1.31 17.45
CA GLY A 370 -30.29 1.79 18.65
C GLY A 370 -31.24 2.96 18.38
N ILE A 371 -30.80 3.96 17.61
CA ILE A 371 -31.66 5.07 17.16
C ILE A 371 -32.88 4.53 16.39
N THR A 372 -32.64 3.63 15.45
CA THR A 372 -33.69 3.06 14.60
C THR A 372 -34.69 2.24 15.40
N LYS A 373 -34.22 1.41 16.34
CA LYS A 373 -35.06 0.62 17.27
C LYS A 373 -35.87 1.52 18.21
N LYS A 374 -35.28 2.59 18.72
CA LYS A 374 -35.96 3.58 19.55
C LYS A 374 -37.10 4.25 18.77
N ALA A 375 -36.88 4.59 17.50
CA ALA A 375 -37.92 5.14 16.62
C ALA A 375 -39.09 4.16 16.39
N LEU A 376 -38.84 2.84 16.49
CA LEU A 376 -39.86 1.78 16.44
C LEU A 376 -40.51 1.47 17.80
N GLY A 377 -40.18 2.20 18.87
CA GLY A 377 -40.69 1.95 20.22
C GLY A 377 -40.04 0.77 20.94
N GLN A 378 -38.98 0.19 20.39
CA GLN A 378 -38.23 -0.93 20.98
C GLN A 378 -37.19 -0.41 21.98
N HIS A 379 -37.66 0.25 23.04
CA HIS A 379 -36.81 1.00 23.97
C HIS A 379 -35.74 0.12 24.67
N GLU A 380 -36.12 -1.04 25.22
CA GLU A 380 -35.18 -1.95 25.90
C GLU A 380 -34.07 -2.44 24.96
N ALA A 381 -34.43 -2.83 23.74
CA ALA A 381 -33.46 -3.30 22.75
C ALA A 381 -32.53 -2.17 22.25
N ALA A 382 -33.03 -0.93 22.22
CA ALA A 382 -32.23 0.24 21.90
C ALA A 382 -31.22 0.56 23.01
N GLU A 383 -31.60 0.45 24.28
CA GLU A 383 -30.71 0.67 25.43
C GLU A 383 -29.52 -0.31 25.45
N VAL A 384 -29.76 -1.57 25.08
CA VAL A 384 -28.68 -2.57 24.91
C VAL A 384 -27.69 -2.13 23.83
N ASP A 385 -28.20 -1.67 22.68
CA ASP A 385 -27.35 -1.20 21.58
C ASP A 385 -26.56 0.06 21.95
N PHE A 386 -27.18 1.02 22.63
CA PHE A 386 -26.48 2.22 23.10
C PHE A 386 -25.42 1.92 24.15
N ALA A 387 -25.72 1.02 25.10
CA ALA A 387 -24.75 0.59 26.10
C ALA A 387 -23.53 -0.06 25.42
N LYS A 388 -23.76 -0.91 24.42
CA LYS A 388 -22.66 -1.55 23.68
C LYS A 388 -21.86 -0.54 22.83
N ALA A 389 -22.54 0.38 22.15
CA ALA A 389 -21.86 1.43 21.38
C ALA A 389 -20.92 2.27 22.27
N LYS A 390 -21.39 2.66 23.47
CA LYS A 390 -20.62 3.44 24.44
C LYS A 390 -19.48 2.66 25.10
N GLU A 391 -19.65 1.35 25.29
CA GLU A 391 -18.58 0.46 25.76
C GLU A 391 -17.42 0.42 24.74
N LEU A 392 -17.75 0.36 23.44
CA LEU A 392 -16.78 0.31 22.35
C LEU A 392 -16.13 1.67 22.05
N ASP A 393 -16.92 2.74 22.06
CA ASP A 393 -16.47 4.11 21.84
C ASP A 393 -17.26 5.08 22.75
N PRO A 394 -16.65 5.57 23.85
CA PRO A 394 -17.29 6.50 24.77
C PRO A 394 -17.77 7.81 24.13
N ASP A 395 -17.21 8.20 22.98
CA ASP A 395 -17.51 9.44 22.26
C ASP A 395 -18.40 9.23 21.02
N VAL A 396 -18.98 8.03 20.84
CA VAL A 396 -19.78 7.65 19.66
C VAL A 396 -20.93 8.63 19.35
N GLU A 397 -21.47 9.31 20.36
CA GLU A 397 -22.57 10.27 20.24
C GLU A 397 -22.15 11.65 19.70
N ASN A 398 -20.85 11.99 19.73
CA ASN A 398 -20.35 13.34 19.46
C ASN A 398 -20.05 13.61 17.97
N ILE A 399 -20.19 12.61 17.10
CA ILE A 399 -19.72 12.66 15.70
C ILE A 399 -20.91 12.71 14.71
N SER A 400 -22.14 12.67 15.22
CA SER A 400 -23.38 12.59 14.44
C SER A 400 -24.01 13.94 14.05
N ASN A 401 -23.26 15.05 14.04
CA ASN A 401 -23.76 16.38 13.66
C ASN A 401 -23.06 16.97 12.43
#